data_AF-A0A8T8KHS6-F1
#
_entry.id   AF-A0A8T8KHS6-F1
#
_cell.length_a   1.000
_cell.length_b   1.000
_cell.length_c   1.000
_cell.angle_alpha   90.00
_cell.angle_beta   90.00
_cell.angle_gamma   90.00
#
_symmetry.space_group_name_H-M   'P 1'
#
loop_
_entity.id
_entity.type
_entity.pdbx_description
1 polymer ?
#
loop_
_entity_poly.entity_id
_entity_poly.type
_entity_poly.pdbx_seq_one_letter_code
_entity_poly.pdbx_strand_id
1 'polypeptide(L)'
;MTQLQDMLIYFDADVAVTERRRHQTALTRATGGDIEIVPARPARGQPIPVAQSGDVRLLTVPDKSELAQVASVEQAAFPERPQHTYLLSPLLSVEVSLTRLEAELAGKEGYEDALERAGSADTYTHLTTKADPGYRSEWGELTVHGCLPAADEQLGSSEPSFAHLELRDEGVVSTATREPRHFGLQALSQVGRSRAETLREAGYERRRDVANAEVFDLRKLDDFGRKTAETVIKAARAFADGEVIHDGSASLPNREPVFIDIETDGLNPTMIWLIGVLDREGGDQYMSFISTDPDERGAAVEAFMQWFAANAVDRPVVAYNGENFDFPHLHRHIKQYCPQYLDDWEQAWTIDPLLWAVTKDNATLPGRTNKLEDVAPALDWEVDDTGLSGAAVGRLFQRYMDNPCPATELDWERHKRYCEDDVRSMAFVYDAIKEASPLAGSGADSPNADDENSASADGTAQGQLTDF
;
A
#
# COMPACT_ATOMS: atom_id res chain seq x y z
N MET A 1 20.16 -13.66 -0.13
CA MET A 1 19.11 -13.18 -1.04
C MET A 1 19.51 -11.76 -1.39
N THR A 2 19.73 -11.47 -2.67
CA THR A 2 20.07 -10.10 -3.09
C THR A 2 18.85 -9.18 -2.90
N GLN A 3 19.07 -7.87 -2.88
CA GLN A 3 17.97 -6.87 -2.78
C GLN A 3 16.92 -7.07 -3.89
N LEU A 4 17.36 -7.36 -5.12
CA LEU A 4 16.49 -7.64 -6.25
C LEU A 4 15.69 -8.94 -6.05
N GLN A 5 16.32 -10.01 -5.55
CA GLN A 5 15.61 -11.26 -5.29
C GLN A 5 14.57 -11.10 -4.19
N ASP A 6 14.90 -10.36 -3.13
CA ASP A 6 13.98 -10.05 -2.02
C ASP A 6 12.75 -9.26 -2.51
N MET A 7 12.97 -8.30 -3.40
CA MET A 7 11.91 -7.54 -4.04
C MET A 7 10.99 -8.42 -4.89
N LEU A 8 11.55 -9.31 -5.71
CA LEU A 8 10.75 -10.18 -6.57
C LEU A 8 9.92 -11.17 -5.75
N ILE A 9 10.49 -11.73 -4.69
CA ILE A 9 9.77 -12.63 -3.77
C ILE A 9 8.69 -11.87 -2.99
N TYR A 10 8.93 -10.62 -2.61
CA TYR A 10 7.94 -9.82 -1.90
C TYR A 10 6.68 -9.58 -2.72
N PHE A 11 6.85 -9.16 -3.98
CA PHE A 11 5.70 -8.83 -4.82
C PHE A 11 5.04 -10.05 -5.46
N ASP A 12 5.74 -11.19 -5.50
CA ASP A 12 5.25 -12.45 -6.10
C ASP A 12 4.60 -12.24 -7.48
N ALA A 13 5.25 -11.42 -8.32
CA ALA A 13 4.66 -10.97 -9.57
C ALA A 13 4.73 -12.04 -10.66
N ASP A 14 3.63 -12.22 -11.41
CA ASP A 14 3.59 -13.06 -12.61
C ASP A 14 4.57 -12.58 -13.70
N VAL A 15 4.68 -11.26 -13.84
CA VAL A 15 5.46 -10.59 -14.88
C VAL A 15 6.26 -9.43 -14.29
N ALA A 16 7.52 -9.28 -14.72
CA ALA A 16 8.32 -8.11 -14.40
C ALA A 16 8.63 -7.29 -15.67
N VAL A 17 8.26 -6.01 -15.62
CA VAL A 17 8.49 -5.07 -16.72
C VAL A 17 9.81 -4.32 -16.50
N THR A 18 10.61 -4.17 -17.56
CA THR A 18 11.81 -3.32 -17.54
C THR A 18 11.76 -2.25 -18.62
N GLU A 19 12.12 -1.01 -18.27
CA GLU A 19 12.17 0.10 -19.23
C GLU A 19 13.12 -0.20 -20.40
N ARG A 20 14.28 -0.83 -20.13
CA ARG A 20 15.35 -1.00 -21.12
C ARG A 20 15.73 -2.47 -21.28
N ARG A 21 15.70 -2.94 -22.54
CA ARG A 21 16.03 -4.34 -22.91
C ARG A 21 17.34 -4.88 -22.37
N ARG A 22 18.37 -4.04 -22.25
CA ARG A 22 19.68 -4.46 -21.75
C ARG A 22 19.61 -5.07 -20.34
N HIS A 23 18.57 -4.76 -19.56
CA HIS A 23 18.37 -5.29 -18.22
C HIS A 23 17.66 -6.65 -18.23
N GLN A 24 17.00 -7.03 -19.32
CA GLN A 24 16.24 -8.28 -19.43
C GLN A 24 17.10 -9.50 -19.10
N THR A 25 18.24 -9.67 -19.78
CA THR A 25 19.13 -10.83 -19.55
C THR A 25 19.64 -10.93 -18.12
N ALA A 26 19.92 -9.79 -17.47
CA ALA A 26 20.38 -9.76 -16.09
C ALA A 26 19.27 -10.15 -15.11
N LEU A 27 18.05 -9.63 -15.33
CA LEU A 27 16.87 -9.96 -14.54
C LEU A 27 16.47 -11.43 -14.71
N THR A 28 16.39 -11.94 -15.95
CA THR A 28 16.08 -13.35 -16.22
C THR A 28 17.08 -14.30 -15.54
N ARG A 29 18.38 -13.93 -15.50
CA ARG A 29 19.37 -14.72 -14.76
C ARG A 29 19.14 -14.65 -13.24
N ALA A 30 18.77 -13.48 -12.72
CA ALA A 30 18.54 -13.29 -11.30
C ALA A 30 17.28 -14.01 -10.79
N THR A 31 16.27 -14.17 -11.65
CA THR A 31 15.00 -14.85 -11.37
C THR A 31 15.04 -16.35 -11.66
N GLY A 32 16.14 -16.88 -12.20
CA GLY A 32 16.21 -18.28 -12.63
C GLY A 32 15.29 -18.63 -13.81
N GLY A 33 14.59 -17.65 -14.38
CA GLY A 33 13.55 -17.85 -15.39
C GLY A 33 12.14 -18.08 -14.82
N ASP A 34 11.95 -17.96 -13.51
CA ASP A 34 10.65 -18.22 -12.85
C ASP A 34 9.59 -17.14 -13.14
N ILE A 35 10.04 -15.92 -13.46
CA ILE A 35 9.19 -14.76 -13.78
C ILE A 35 9.44 -14.32 -15.22
N GLU A 36 8.37 -14.05 -15.96
CA GLU A 36 8.47 -13.51 -17.31
C GLU A 36 8.99 -12.07 -17.29
N ILE A 37 10.13 -11.82 -17.94
CA ILE A 37 10.73 -10.48 -18.02
C ILE A 37 10.43 -9.84 -19.36
N VAL A 38 9.60 -8.79 -19.33
CA VAL A 38 9.15 -8.08 -20.52
C VAL A 38 9.76 -6.68 -20.59
N PRO A 39 10.46 -6.32 -21.67
CA PRO A 39 10.87 -4.95 -21.87
C PRO A 39 9.67 -4.09 -22.31
N ALA A 40 9.49 -2.91 -21.71
CA ALA A 40 8.48 -1.92 -22.11
C ALA A 40 8.54 -1.52 -23.60
N ARG A 41 9.69 -1.74 -24.25
CA ARG A 41 9.88 -1.55 -25.70
C ARG A 41 10.43 -2.82 -26.34
N PRO A 42 9.61 -3.86 -26.61
CA PRO A 42 10.06 -5.10 -27.21
C PRO A 42 10.40 -4.97 -28.70
N ALA A 43 10.99 -6.02 -29.30
CA ALA A 43 11.50 -6.00 -30.68
C ALA A 43 10.34 -5.76 -31.64
N ARG A 44 10.52 -4.82 -32.59
CA ARG A 44 9.48 -4.42 -33.55
C ARG A 44 8.85 -5.63 -34.24
N GLY A 45 7.55 -5.57 -34.49
CA GLY A 45 6.91 -6.45 -35.44
C GLY A 45 5.41 -6.60 -35.28
N GLN A 46 4.88 -6.49 -34.06
CA GLN A 46 3.47 -6.68 -33.69
C GLN A 46 3.27 -6.46 -32.17
N PRO A 47 2.02 -6.20 -31.71
CA PRO A 47 1.67 -6.35 -30.30
C PRO A 47 2.10 -7.71 -29.78
N ILE A 48 2.55 -7.76 -28.53
CA ILE A 48 3.03 -9.01 -27.92
C ILE A 48 2.12 -9.36 -26.75
N PRO A 49 1.39 -10.49 -26.82
CA PRO A 49 0.75 -11.11 -25.67
C PRO A 49 1.81 -11.41 -24.62
N VAL A 50 1.62 -10.89 -23.41
CA VAL A 50 2.56 -11.04 -22.30
C VAL A 50 2.05 -12.12 -21.36
N ALA A 51 0.88 -11.91 -20.78
CA ALA A 51 0.36 -12.80 -19.77
C ALA A 51 -1.17 -12.89 -19.86
N GLN A 52 -1.68 -14.01 -19.37
CA GLN A 52 -3.08 -14.22 -19.09
C GLN A 52 -3.19 -14.89 -17.72
N SER A 53 -4.02 -14.31 -16.85
CA SER A 53 -4.42 -14.90 -15.58
C SER A 53 -5.94 -14.82 -15.48
N GLY A 54 -6.61 -15.97 -15.52
CA GLY A 54 -8.07 -16.04 -15.63
C GLY A 54 -8.60 -15.22 -16.81
N ASP A 55 -9.43 -14.23 -16.49
CA ASP A 55 -10.10 -13.33 -17.44
C ASP A 55 -9.35 -12.00 -17.69
N VAL A 56 -8.13 -11.87 -17.13
CA VAL A 56 -7.25 -10.70 -17.29
C VAL A 56 -6.15 -10.98 -18.30
N ARG A 57 -5.92 -10.03 -19.21
CA ARG A 57 -4.86 -10.10 -20.22
C ARG A 57 -3.96 -8.88 -20.20
N LEU A 58 -2.68 -9.11 -20.46
CA LEU A 58 -1.70 -8.05 -20.67
C LEU A 58 -1.06 -8.17 -22.06
N LEU A 59 -1.13 -7.09 -22.83
CA LEU A 59 -0.42 -6.96 -24.10
C LEU A 59 0.54 -5.77 -24.04
N THR A 60 1.69 -5.90 -24.70
CA THR A 60 2.56 -4.74 -24.96
C THR A 60 2.34 -4.19 -26.35
N VAL A 61 2.30 -2.87 -26.46
CA VAL A 61 2.11 -2.14 -27.71
C VAL A 61 3.15 -1.00 -27.79
N PRO A 62 4.37 -1.27 -28.27
CA PRO A 62 5.44 -0.26 -28.31
C PRO A 62 5.27 0.82 -29.38
N ASP A 63 4.51 0.56 -30.45
CA ASP A 63 4.39 1.47 -31.59
C ASP A 63 2.94 1.64 -32.06
N LYS A 64 2.63 2.83 -32.60
CA LYS A 64 1.29 3.17 -33.08
C LYS A 64 0.83 2.27 -34.24
N SER A 65 1.74 1.80 -35.09
CA SER A 65 1.41 0.86 -36.19
C SER A 65 1.00 -0.53 -35.70
N GLU A 66 1.44 -0.89 -34.49
CA GLU A 66 1.12 -2.16 -33.84
C GLU A 66 -0.23 -2.08 -33.13
N LEU A 67 -0.61 -0.89 -32.61
CA LEU A 67 -1.91 -0.68 -31.97
C LEU A 67 -3.10 -1.01 -32.88
N ALA A 68 -2.99 -0.74 -34.18
CA ALA A 68 -4.01 -1.11 -35.16
C ALA A 68 -4.19 -2.63 -35.36
N GLN A 69 -3.29 -3.45 -34.80
CA GLN A 69 -3.32 -4.91 -34.86
C GLN A 69 -3.72 -5.53 -33.51
N VAL A 70 -4.01 -4.73 -32.48
CA VAL A 70 -4.21 -5.22 -31.12
C VAL A 70 -5.36 -6.24 -31.03
N ALA A 71 -6.52 -5.92 -31.62
CA ALA A 71 -7.69 -6.78 -31.57
C ALA A 71 -7.47 -8.12 -32.29
N SER A 72 -6.76 -8.11 -33.42
CA SER A 72 -6.49 -9.34 -34.18
C SER A 72 -5.44 -10.22 -33.49
N VAL A 73 -4.41 -9.62 -32.88
CA VAL A 73 -3.41 -10.35 -32.09
C VAL A 73 -4.04 -10.91 -30.81
N GLU A 74 -4.84 -10.12 -30.11
CA GLU A 74 -5.58 -10.56 -28.93
C GLU A 74 -6.47 -11.75 -29.25
N GLN A 75 -7.30 -11.65 -30.29
CA GLN A 75 -8.20 -12.74 -30.70
C GLN A 75 -7.45 -14.01 -31.11
N ALA A 76 -6.27 -13.86 -31.74
CA ALA A 76 -5.46 -15.00 -32.17
C ALA A 76 -4.72 -15.67 -30.99
N ALA A 77 -4.23 -14.89 -30.03
CA ALA A 77 -3.50 -15.38 -28.87
C ALA A 77 -4.45 -15.96 -27.80
N PHE A 78 -5.63 -15.35 -27.67
CA PHE A 78 -6.58 -15.63 -26.61
C PHE A 78 -7.99 -15.78 -27.22
N PRO A 79 -8.34 -16.99 -27.69
CA PRO A 79 -9.58 -17.21 -28.45
C PRO A 79 -10.86 -17.10 -27.62
N GLU A 80 -10.75 -17.21 -26.29
CA GLU A 80 -11.85 -16.95 -25.37
C GLU A 80 -12.08 -15.43 -25.24
N ARG A 81 -13.26 -14.99 -24.82
CA ARG A 81 -13.49 -13.55 -24.60
C ARG A 81 -13.03 -13.20 -23.18
N PRO A 82 -12.10 -12.24 -23.00
CA PRO A 82 -11.71 -11.82 -21.65
C PRO A 82 -12.85 -11.04 -21.02
N GLN A 83 -12.78 -10.85 -19.70
CA GLN A 83 -13.51 -9.75 -19.09
C GLN A 83 -12.77 -8.43 -19.31
N HIS A 84 -11.43 -8.41 -19.20
CA HIS A 84 -10.67 -7.17 -19.41
C HIS A 84 -9.24 -7.36 -19.95
N THR A 85 -8.79 -6.38 -20.72
CA THR A 85 -7.47 -6.37 -21.36
C THR A 85 -6.72 -5.06 -21.09
N TYR A 86 -5.46 -5.20 -20.71
CA TYR A 86 -4.53 -4.12 -20.40
C TYR A 86 -3.49 -3.95 -21.51
N LEU A 87 -3.29 -2.70 -21.94
CA LEU A 87 -2.32 -2.35 -22.99
C LEU A 87 -1.15 -1.56 -22.40
N LEU A 88 0.01 -2.19 -22.28
CA LEU A 88 1.25 -1.55 -21.84
C LEU A 88 1.96 -0.85 -23.00
N SER A 89 2.11 0.47 -22.93
CA SER A 89 2.59 1.26 -24.05
C SER A 89 3.32 2.55 -23.62
N PRO A 90 4.37 2.99 -24.35
CA PRO A 90 4.97 4.31 -24.16
C PRO A 90 4.30 5.41 -25.01
N LEU A 91 3.17 5.13 -25.66
CA LEU A 91 2.59 6.00 -26.68
C LEU A 91 1.81 7.20 -26.13
N LEU A 92 1.35 7.13 -24.88
CA LEU A 92 0.61 8.18 -24.19
C LEU A 92 1.51 8.85 -23.15
N SER A 93 1.54 10.17 -23.07
CA SER A 93 2.28 10.92 -22.05
C SER A 93 1.38 11.99 -21.46
N VAL A 94 1.43 12.18 -20.15
CA VAL A 94 0.73 13.27 -19.49
C VAL A 94 1.65 14.48 -19.49
N GLU A 95 1.17 15.61 -19.99
CA GLU A 95 1.93 16.86 -19.98
C GLU A 95 1.12 17.91 -19.19
N VAL A 96 1.70 18.46 -18.13
CA VAL A 96 1.04 19.46 -17.27
C VAL A 96 1.61 20.84 -17.55
N SER A 97 0.74 21.76 -17.98
CA SER A 97 1.11 23.16 -18.14
C SER A 97 0.80 23.95 -16.87
N LEU A 98 1.81 24.16 -16.02
CA LEU A 98 1.66 24.95 -14.79
C LEU A 98 1.25 26.41 -15.04
N THR A 99 1.53 26.95 -16.24
CA THR A 99 1.15 28.32 -16.60
C THR A 99 -0.31 28.43 -17.02
N ARG A 100 -0.88 27.36 -17.60
CA ARG A 100 -2.28 27.32 -18.04
C ARG A 100 -3.18 26.60 -17.04
N LEU A 101 -2.60 25.91 -16.06
CA LEU A 101 -3.30 25.02 -15.13
C LEU A 101 -4.14 23.98 -15.88
N GLU A 102 -3.59 23.46 -16.99
CA GLU A 102 -4.22 22.48 -17.87
C GLU A 102 -3.29 21.27 -17.99
N ALA A 103 -3.86 20.08 -18.01
CA ALA A 103 -3.17 18.86 -18.40
C ALA A 103 -3.58 18.49 -19.83
N GLU A 104 -2.67 17.92 -20.60
CA GLU A 104 -2.96 17.26 -21.88
C GLU A 104 -2.41 15.83 -21.90
N LEU A 105 -3.06 14.97 -22.70
CA LEU A 105 -2.57 13.64 -23.01
C LEU A 105 -1.90 13.65 -24.38
N ALA A 106 -0.59 13.86 -24.40
CA ALA A 106 0.20 13.83 -25.62
C ALA A 106 0.12 12.44 -26.28
N GLY A 107 -0.16 12.43 -27.58
CA GLY A 107 -0.34 11.22 -28.39
C GLY A 107 -1.78 10.70 -28.48
N LYS A 108 -2.74 11.27 -27.72
CA LYS A 108 -4.15 10.85 -27.64
C LYS A 108 -4.83 10.65 -29.00
N GLU A 109 -4.93 11.70 -29.82
CA GLU A 109 -5.63 11.66 -31.11
C GLU A 109 -5.10 10.51 -31.99
N GLY A 110 -3.77 10.40 -32.05
CA GLY A 110 -3.14 9.34 -32.82
C GLY A 110 -3.36 7.93 -32.27
N TYR A 111 -3.52 7.81 -30.97
CA TYR A 111 -3.78 6.55 -30.28
C TYR A 111 -5.21 6.07 -30.53
N GLU A 112 -6.20 6.98 -30.35
CA GLU A 112 -7.62 6.73 -30.62
C GLU A 112 -7.86 6.32 -32.07
N ASP A 113 -7.30 7.07 -33.02
CA ASP A 113 -7.34 6.75 -34.45
C ASP A 113 -6.90 5.31 -34.76
N ALA A 114 -5.88 4.82 -34.05
CA ALA A 114 -5.31 3.49 -34.28
C ALA A 114 -6.15 2.39 -33.61
N LEU A 115 -6.74 2.65 -32.44
CA LEU A 115 -7.70 1.76 -31.81
C LEU A 115 -8.99 1.63 -32.62
N GLU A 116 -9.53 2.73 -33.13
CA GLU A 116 -10.73 2.72 -33.97
C GLU A 116 -10.51 1.84 -35.23
N ARG A 117 -9.34 1.97 -35.86
CA ARG A 117 -8.95 1.10 -36.99
C ARG A 117 -8.77 -0.37 -36.62
N ALA A 118 -8.42 -0.67 -35.37
CA ALA A 118 -8.37 -2.06 -34.89
C ALA A 118 -9.76 -2.68 -34.77
N GLY A 119 -10.84 -1.87 -34.75
CA GLY A 119 -12.21 -2.33 -34.64
C GLY A 119 -12.55 -2.94 -33.28
N SER A 120 -11.81 -2.57 -32.22
CA SER A 120 -12.09 -3.07 -30.87
C SER A 120 -13.34 -2.39 -30.30
N ALA A 121 -14.26 -3.21 -29.80
CA ALA A 121 -15.44 -2.78 -29.06
C ALA A 121 -15.27 -2.98 -27.54
N ASP A 122 -14.12 -3.48 -27.09
CA ASP A 122 -13.83 -3.75 -25.69
C ASP A 122 -13.06 -2.56 -25.07
N THR A 123 -13.49 -2.09 -23.89
CA THR A 123 -12.82 -1.03 -23.13
C THR A 123 -11.50 -1.53 -22.57
N TYR A 124 -10.40 -1.18 -23.20
CA TYR A 124 -9.06 -1.47 -22.68
C TYR A 124 -8.68 -0.51 -21.54
N THR A 125 -7.92 -0.98 -20.56
CA THR A 125 -7.16 -0.08 -19.67
C THR A 125 -5.77 0.16 -20.23
N HIS A 126 -5.37 1.42 -20.36
CA HIS A 126 -4.13 1.84 -21.00
C HIS A 126 -3.04 2.13 -19.98
N LEU A 127 -2.06 1.24 -19.92
CA LEU A 127 -0.92 1.30 -19.02
C LEU A 127 0.22 2.08 -19.69
N THR A 128 0.49 3.32 -19.25
CA THR A 128 1.57 4.13 -19.79
C THR A 128 2.86 4.05 -18.98
N THR A 129 3.99 3.85 -19.67
CA THR A 129 5.31 3.92 -19.05
C THR A 129 5.86 5.35 -18.94
N LYS A 130 5.03 6.37 -19.23
CA LYS A 130 5.39 7.79 -19.18
C LYS A 130 4.65 8.56 -18.10
N ALA A 131 4.01 7.86 -17.17
CA ALA A 131 3.41 8.45 -15.99
C ALA A 131 3.72 7.58 -14.77
N ASP A 132 3.73 8.23 -13.60
CA ASP A 132 3.97 7.58 -12.32
C ASP A 132 2.86 6.55 -12.01
N PRO A 133 3.15 5.43 -11.33
CA PRO A 133 2.16 4.43 -10.93
C PRO A 133 0.97 4.98 -10.12
N GLY A 134 1.10 6.13 -9.47
CA GLY A 134 -0.03 6.81 -8.83
C GLY A 134 -0.99 7.51 -9.80
N TYR A 135 -0.57 7.77 -11.04
CA TYR A 135 -1.37 8.48 -12.03
C TYR A 135 -2.49 7.61 -12.60
N ARG A 136 -3.72 8.11 -12.56
CA ARG A 136 -4.86 7.59 -13.33
C ARG A 136 -5.77 8.73 -13.76
N SER A 137 -6.23 8.71 -15.02
CA SER A 137 -7.25 9.66 -15.48
C SER A 137 -8.04 9.12 -16.67
N GLU A 138 -9.24 9.64 -16.86
CA GLU A 138 -10.10 9.38 -18.02
C GLU A 138 -9.95 10.52 -19.03
N TRP A 139 -9.56 10.18 -20.26
CA TRP A 139 -9.36 11.13 -21.35
C TRP A 139 -10.36 10.82 -22.47
N GLY A 140 -11.62 11.22 -22.28
CA GLY A 140 -12.72 10.74 -23.12
C GLY A 140 -12.93 9.25 -22.86
N GLU A 141 -12.81 8.42 -23.90
CA GLU A 141 -13.00 6.96 -23.79
C GLU A 141 -11.76 6.21 -23.28
N LEU A 142 -10.62 6.90 -23.11
CA LEU A 142 -9.37 6.26 -22.67
C LEU A 142 -9.25 6.31 -21.14
N THR A 143 -9.26 5.16 -20.49
CA THR A 143 -8.78 5.03 -19.10
C THR A 143 -7.27 4.82 -19.11
N VAL A 144 -6.51 5.84 -18.67
CA VAL A 144 -5.04 5.82 -18.67
C VAL A 144 -4.52 5.68 -17.23
N HIS A 145 -3.56 4.79 -17.04
CA HIS A 145 -2.89 4.54 -15.77
C HIS A 145 -1.37 4.54 -15.95
N GLY A 146 -0.61 5.21 -15.09
CA GLY A 146 0.85 5.21 -15.13
C GLY A 146 1.44 3.92 -14.55
N CYS A 147 2.64 3.54 -14.96
CA CYS A 147 3.21 2.24 -14.55
C CYS A 147 4.68 2.30 -14.17
N LEU A 148 5.37 3.40 -14.46
CA LEU A 148 6.81 3.48 -14.27
C LEU A 148 7.14 4.59 -13.29
N PRO A 149 7.69 4.27 -12.10
CA PRO A 149 8.08 5.29 -11.15
C PRO A 149 9.09 6.27 -11.75
N ALA A 150 9.01 7.53 -11.35
CA ALA A 150 9.89 8.60 -11.82
C ALA A 150 9.85 8.84 -13.34
N ALA A 151 8.76 8.43 -14.02
CA ALA A 151 8.57 8.72 -15.45
C ALA A 151 8.30 10.21 -15.74
N ASP A 152 7.94 10.99 -14.72
CA ASP A 152 7.77 12.44 -14.80
C ASP A 152 8.68 13.17 -13.79
N GLU A 153 9.78 13.73 -14.27
CA GLU A 153 10.68 14.57 -13.46
C GLU A 153 10.00 15.87 -12.99
N GLN A 154 8.90 16.30 -13.62
CA GLN A 154 8.19 17.55 -13.29
C GLN A 154 7.19 17.39 -12.14
N LEU A 155 6.66 16.18 -11.91
CA LEU A 155 5.67 15.88 -10.85
C LEU A 155 6.26 15.29 -9.55
N GLY A 156 7.60 15.22 -9.44
CA GLY A 156 8.25 15.21 -8.13
C GLY A 156 8.31 13.87 -7.42
N SER A 157 8.97 12.88 -8.03
CA SER A 157 9.77 11.90 -7.27
C SER A 157 10.98 11.47 -8.10
N SER A 158 12.18 11.86 -7.66
CA SER A 158 13.46 11.51 -8.29
C SER A 158 14.08 10.23 -7.73
N GLU A 159 13.50 9.67 -6.66
CA GLU A 159 14.08 8.52 -5.98
C GLU A 159 13.74 7.24 -6.74
N PRO A 160 14.74 6.39 -7.03
CA PRO A 160 14.49 5.13 -7.71
C PRO A 160 13.55 4.29 -6.86
N SER A 161 12.49 3.76 -7.47
CA SER A 161 11.52 2.89 -6.80
C SER A 161 11.03 1.80 -7.74
N PHE A 162 10.32 0.84 -7.17
CA PHE A 162 9.70 -0.28 -7.85
C PHE A 162 8.20 -0.20 -7.66
N ALA A 163 7.45 -0.42 -8.73
CA ALA A 163 6.00 -0.50 -8.68
C ALA A 163 5.53 -1.91 -8.98
N HIS A 164 4.58 -2.35 -8.18
CA HIS A 164 3.79 -3.54 -8.40
C HIS A 164 2.37 -3.09 -8.77
N LEU A 165 1.89 -3.57 -9.90
CA LEU A 165 0.55 -3.29 -10.39
C LEU A 165 -0.21 -4.61 -10.41
N GLU A 166 -1.31 -4.64 -9.71
CA GLU A 166 -2.26 -5.75 -9.76
C GLU A 166 -3.41 -5.37 -10.69
N LEU A 167 -3.62 -6.20 -11.71
CA LEU A 167 -4.55 -5.97 -12.80
C LEU A 167 -5.77 -6.88 -12.59
N ARG A 168 -6.97 -6.29 -12.43
CA ARG A 168 -8.20 -7.04 -12.13
C ARG A 168 -9.14 -7.14 -13.34
N ASP A 169 -10.11 -8.05 -13.31
CA ASP A 169 -10.95 -8.42 -14.45
C ASP A 169 -12.07 -7.41 -14.76
N GLU A 170 -12.26 -6.44 -13.88
CA GLU A 170 -13.16 -5.29 -14.01
C GLU A 170 -12.44 -4.01 -14.51
N GLY A 171 -11.15 -4.10 -14.84
CA GLY A 171 -10.35 -2.95 -15.32
C GLY A 171 -9.75 -2.07 -14.23
N VAL A 172 -9.89 -2.47 -12.96
CA VAL A 172 -9.27 -1.82 -11.80
C VAL A 172 -7.80 -2.20 -11.71
N VAL A 173 -6.95 -1.19 -11.46
CA VAL A 173 -5.53 -1.34 -11.18
C VAL A 173 -5.28 -0.94 -9.73
N SER A 174 -4.71 -1.86 -8.95
CA SER A 174 -4.17 -1.60 -7.62
C SER A 174 -2.66 -1.45 -7.73
N THR A 175 -2.09 -0.46 -7.04
CA THR A 175 -0.67 -0.10 -7.17
C THR A 175 0.00 -0.07 -5.82
N ALA A 176 1.14 -0.76 -5.71
CA ALA A 176 2.05 -0.65 -4.59
C ALA A 176 3.44 -0.20 -5.07
N THR A 177 3.88 0.99 -4.63
CA THR A 177 5.24 1.47 -4.90
C THR A 177 6.11 1.28 -3.67
N ARG A 178 7.34 0.80 -3.87
CA ARG A 178 8.35 0.61 -2.82
C ARG A 178 9.72 1.06 -3.28
N GLU A 179 10.40 1.80 -2.42
CA GLU A 179 11.80 2.15 -2.64
C GLU A 179 12.76 0.98 -2.37
N PRO A 180 13.95 0.95 -3.00
CA PRO A 180 14.99 -0.04 -2.76
C PRO A 180 15.33 -0.22 -1.28
N ARG A 181 15.28 0.87 -0.49
CA ARG A 181 15.60 0.83 0.94
C ARG A 181 14.73 -0.16 1.73
N HIS A 182 13.55 -0.56 1.23
CA HIS A 182 12.69 -1.53 1.90
C HIS A 182 13.07 -3.00 1.64
N PHE A 183 14.19 -3.26 0.93
CA PHE A 183 14.61 -4.60 0.54
C PHE A 183 16.05 -4.93 0.99
N GLY A 184 16.30 -6.23 1.20
CA GLY A 184 17.60 -6.75 1.62
C GLY A 184 18.02 -6.21 2.99
N LEU A 185 19.31 -5.90 3.14
CA LEU A 185 19.85 -5.34 4.38
C LEU A 185 19.40 -3.90 4.65
N GLN A 186 19.05 -3.13 3.61
CA GLN A 186 18.63 -1.73 3.80
C GLN A 186 17.27 -1.61 4.49
N ALA A 187 16.47 -2.69 4.46
CA ALA A 187 15.19 -2.75 5.15
C ALA A 187 15.33 -2.70 6.69
N LEU A 188 16.53 -2.97 7.20
CA LEU A 188 16.80 -2.92 8.63
C LEU A 188 16.88 -1.47 9.09
N SER A 189 16.21 -1.16 10.20
CA SER A 189 16.27 0.16 10.83
C SER A 189 17.72 0.60 11.05
N GLN A 190 18.02 1.88 10.74
CA GLN A 190 19.35 2.49 10.74
C GLN A 190 20.35 1.95 9.71
N VAL A 191 19.97 1.04 8.79
CA VAL A 191 20.86 0.52 7.75
C VAL A 191 20.61 1.23 6.41
N GLY A 192 21.31 2.34 6.18
CA GLY A 192 21.40 2.95 4.86
C GLY A 192 22.31 2.17 3.91
N ARG A 193 22.48 2.69 2.69
CA ARG A 193 23.33 2.07 1.65
C ARG A 193 24.76 1.76 2.12
N SER A 194 25.42 2.73 2.76
CA SER A 194 26.81 2.58 3.27
C SER A 194 26.90 1.42 4.26
N ARG A 195 26.05 1.41 5.30
CA ARG A 195 26.02 0.34 6.30
C ARG A 195 25.68 -1.02 5.71
N ALA A 196 24.81 -1.08 4.71
CA ALA A 196 24.51 -2.32 3.99
C ALA A 196 25.73 -2.83 3.20
N GLU A 197 26.56 -1.94 2.64
CA GLU A 197 27.83 -2.30 1.99
C GLU A 197 28.84 -2.80 3.03
N THR A 198 29.03 -2.08 4.15
CA THR A 198 29.89 -2.50 5.27
C THR A 198 29.52 -3.89 5.81
N LEU A 199 28.23 -4.16 6.01
CA LEU A 199 27.75 -5.47 6.47
C LEU A 199 28.11 -6.59 5.48
N ARG A 200 27.93 -6.36 4.18
CA ARG A 200 28.27 -7.35 3.15
C ARG A 200 29.77 -7.60 3.06
N GLU A 201 30.59 -6.56 3.14
CA GLU A 201 32.05 -6.69 3.15
C GLU A 201 32.55 -7.48 4.36
N ALA A 202 31.83 -7.39 5.48
CA ALA A 202 32.08 -8.20 6.69
C ALA A 202 31.50 -9.63 6.63
N GLY A 203 30.82 -10.00 5.54
CA GLY A 203 30.26 -11.34 5.33
C GLY A 203 28.81 -11.53 5.76
N TYR A 204 28.11 -10.46 6.19
CA TYR A 204 26.68 -10.50 6.46
C TYR A 204 25.92 -10.17 5.16
N GLU A 205 25.47 -11.20 4.45
CA GLU A 205 24.82 -11.03 3.14
C GLU A 205 23.29 -10.85 3.25
N ARG A 206 22.69 -11.35 4.33
CA ARG A 206 21.24 -11.47 4.54
C ARG A 206 20.85 -10.96 5.92
N ARG A 207 19.57 -10.57 6.05
CA ARG A 207 18.98 -10.16 7.34
C ARG A 207 19.17 -11.23 8.43
N ARG A 208 19.00 -12.51 8.09
CA ARG A 208 19.25 -13.65 9.00
C ARG A 208 20.70 -13.71 9.51
N ASP A 209 21.68 -13.31 8.71
CA ASP A 209 23.09 -13.29 9.12
C ASP A 209 23.30 -12.23 10.21
N VAL A 210 22.65 -11.08 10.05
CA VAL A 210 22.65 -9.98 11.04
C VAL A 210 21.87 -10.35 12.30
N ALA A 211 20.73 -11.04 12.17
CA ALA A 211 19.92 -11.51 13.31
C ALA A 211 20.71 -12.45 14.24
N ASN A 212 21.59 -13.26 13.64
CA ASN A 212 22.48 -14.20 14.32
C ASN A 212 23.80 -13.56 14.78
N ALA A 213 24.04 -12.28 14.50
CA ALA A 213 25.27 -11.60 14.88
C ALA A 213 25.28 -11.25 16.37
N GLU A 214 26.47 -11.17 16.94
CA GLU A 214 26.68 -10.60 18.27
C GLU A 214 26.93 -9.09 18.17
N VAL A 215 26.43 -8.34 19.17
CA VAL A 215 26.65 -6.88 19.25
C VAL A 215 28.14 -6.54 19.21
N PHE A 216 28.98 -7.38 19.81
CA PHE A 216 30.44 -7.18 19.81
C PHE A 216 31.05 -7.24 18.41
N ASP A 217 30.53 -8.09 17.51
CA ASP A 217 31.09 -8.24 16.18
C ASP A 217 30.67 -7.11 15.25
N LEU A 218 29.41 -6.70 15.29
CA LEU A 218 28.97 -5.53 14.52
C LEU A 218 29.69 -4.25 14.96
N ARG A 219 29.99 -4.09 16.25
CA ARG A 219 30.72 -2.93 16.77
C ARG A 219 32.16 -2.78 16.26
N LYS A 220 32.73 -3.82 15.65
CA LYS A 220 34.06 -3.73 15.01
C LYS A 220 33.99 -3.10 13.63
N LEU A 221 32.80 -2.95 13.07
CA LEU A 221 32.55 -2.39 11.75
C LEU A 221 32.44 -0.86 11.83
N ASP A 222 32.89 -0.20 10.77
CA ASP A 222 32.73 1.24 10.63
C ASP A 222 31.24 1.62 10.63
N ASP A 223 30.91 2.73 11.28
CA ASP A 223 29.54 3.26 11.45
C ASP A 223 28.57 2.43 12.31
N PHE A 224 29.05 1.41 13.03
CA PHE A 224 28.27 0.60 13.99
C PHE A 224 28.65 0.89 15.44
N GLY A 225 28.03 1.93 16.03
CA GLY A 225 28.04 2.14 17.48
C GLY A 225 27.25 1.06 18.24
N ARG A 226 27.37 1.01 19.57
CA ARG A 226 26.65 0.01 20.40
C ARG A 226 25.14 0.05 20.17
N LYS A 227 24.53 1.23 20.28
CA LYS A 227 23.09 1.42 20.08
C LYS A 227 22.65 0.99 18.69
N THR A 228 23.38 1.41 17.65
CA THR A 228 23.09 1.02 16.27
C THR A 228 23.20 -0.49 16.08
N ALA A 229 24.24 -1.14 16.60
CA ALA A 229 24.37 -2.59 16.52
C ALA A 229 23.20 -3.32 17.21
N GLU A 230 22.81 -2.87 18.42
CA GLU A 230 21.66 -3.42 19.14
C GLU A 230 20.36 -3.23 18.34
N THR A 231 20.08 -2.03 17.83
CA THR A 231 18.89 -1.75 17.00
C THR A 231 18.87 -2.58 15.72
N VAL A 232 20.00 -2.69 15.02
CA VAL A 232 20.09 -3.40 13.74
C VAL A 232 19.90 -4.92 13.95
N ILE A 233 20.50 -5.50 14.98
CA ILE A 233 20.29 -6.92 15.34
C ILE A 233 18.83 -7.15 15.74
N LYS A 234 18.25 -6.24 16.54
CA LYS A 234 16.85 -6.32 16.95
C LYS A 234 15.89 -6.28 15.76
N ALA A 235 16.05 -5.30 14.87
CA ALA A 235 15.27 -5.23 13.63
C ALA A 235 15.45 -6.50 12.80
N ALA A 236 16.69 -6.99 12.66
CA ALA A 236 16.97 -8.21 11.90
C ALA A 236 16.28 -9.45 12.49
N ARG A 237 16.19 -9.56 13.82
CA ARG A 237 15.47 -10.64 14.50
C ARG A 237 13.96 -10.54 14.29
N ALA A 238 13.36 -9.37 14.51
CA ALA A 238 11.93 -9.17 14.28
C ALA A 238 11.55 -9.61 12.85
N PHE A 239 12.30 -9.14 11.86
CA PHE A 239 12.13 -9.54 10.47
C PHE A 239 12.38 -11.02 10.18
N ALA A 240 13.40 -11.63 10.79
CA ALA A 240 13.83 -12.98 10.45
C ALA A 240 13.01 -14.06 11.14
N ASP A 241 12.41 -13.73 12.28
CA ASP A 241 11.60 -14.63 13.09
C ASP A 241 10.10 -14.37 12.89
N GLY A 242 9.71 -13.23 12.30
CA GLY A 242 8.30 -12.91 12.07
C GLY A 242 7.58 -12.56 13.37
N GLU A 243 8.28 -11.92 14.31
CA GLU A 243 7.79 -11.69 15.67
C GLU A 243 7.93 -10.22 16.08
N VAL A 244 7.02 -9.74 16.91
CA VAL A 244 7.16 -8.44 17.58
C VAL A 244 8.22 -8.56 18.67
N ILE A 245 9.16 -7.61 18.69
CA ILE A 245 10.14 -7.52 19.77
C ILE A 245 9.86 -6.30 20.64
N HIS A 246 9.36 -6.57 21.84
CA HIS A 246 8.97 -5.57 22.84
C HIS A 246 10.20 -4.90 23.50
N ASP A 247 10.15 -3.57 23.61
CA ASP A 247 11.12 -2.74 24.32
C ASP A 247 10.59 -2.33 25.69
N GLY A 248 11.39 -2.54 26.73
CA GLY A 248 11.07 -2.03 28.07
C GLY A 248 9.79 -2.61 28.68
N SER A 249 9.15 -1.82 29.54
CA SER A 249 8.03 -2.26 30.40
C SER A 249 6.70 -1.56 30.11
N ALA A 250 6.62 -0.73 29.07
CA ALA A 250 5.34 -0.16 28.65
C ALA A 250 4.40 -1.29 28.27
N SER A 251 3.10 -1.16 28.49
CA SER A 251 2.15 -2.19 28.10
C SER A 251 0.91 -1.58 27.49
N LEU A 252 0.35 -2.26 26.49
CA LEU A 252 -0.99 -1.95 26.02
C LEU A 252 -2.03 -2.24 27.13
N PRO A 253 -3.21 -1.60 27.08
CA PRO A 253 -4.27 -1.80 28.07
C PRO A 253 -4.74 -3.25 28.21
N ASN A 254 -5.05 -3.62 29.46
CA ASN A 254 -5.57 -4.95 29.79
C ASN A 254 -7.07 -5.10 29.52
N ARG A 255 -7.82 -4.00 29.50
CA ARG A 255 -9.26 -4.01 29.17
C ARG A 255 -9.44 -4.34 27.69
N GLU A 256 -10.44 -5.17 27.38
CA GLU A 256 -10.75 -5.55 26.00
C GLU A 256 -11.20 -4.31 25.21
N PRO A 257 -10.45 -3.89 24.18
CA PRO A 257 -10.80 -2.73 23.38
C PRO A 257 -11.91 -3.06 22.38
N VAL A 258 -12.39 -2.04 21.69
CA VAL A 258 -13.10 -2.15 20.43
C VAL A 258 -12.13 -1.73 19.32
N PHE A 259 -12.06 -2.51 18.24
CA PHE A 259 -11.23 -2.18 17.09
C PHE A 259 -12.09 -1.57 16.01
N ILE A 260 -11.61 -0.47 15.42
CA ILE A 260 -12.32 0.24 14.36
C ILE A 260 -11.39 0.52 13.18
N ASP A 261 -11.99 0.56 12.00
CA ASP A 261 -11.38 1.05 10.77
C ASP A 261 -12.44 1.84 9.98
N ILE A 262 -12.03 2.86 9.23
CA ILE A 262 -12.93 3.72 8.46
C ILE A 262 -12.59 3.74 6.98
N GLU A 263 -13.62 3.60 6.15
CA GLU A 263 -13.52 3.87 4.72
C GLU A 263 -14.08 5.24 4.38
N THR A 264 -13.35 5.91 3.51
CA THR A 264 -13.57 7.32 3.17
C THR A 264 -13.62 7.54 1.67
N ASP A 265 -14.17 8.68 1.26
CA ASP A 265 -14.10 9.15 -0.12
C ASP A 265 -12.74 9.76 -0.49
N GLY A 266 -11.72 9.67 0.38
CA GLY A 266 -10.37 10.18 0.15
C GLY A 266 -9.68 10.64 1.43
N LEU A 267 -8.46 11.18 1.30
CA LEU A 267 -7.60 11.53 2.45
C LEU A 267 -8.08 12.75 3.24
N ASN A 268 -8.85 13.62 2.62
CA ASN A 268 -9.58 14.67 3.31
C ASN A 268 -11.08 14.42 3.13
N PRO A 269 -11.63 13.44 3.86
CA PRO A 269 -12.96 12.92 3.62
C PRO A 269 -14.02 14.00 3.72
N THR A 270 -14.89 14.01 2.73
CA THR A 270 -16.20 14.67 2.81
C THR A 270 -17.27 13.71 3.31
N MET A 271 -16.99 12.40 3.31
CA MET A 271 -17.87 11.35 3.81
C MET A 271 -17.05 10.17 4.37
N ILE A 272 -17.41 9.73 5.57
CA ILE A 272 -17.05 8.41 6.10
C ILE A 272 -18.24 7.51 5.81
N TRP A 273 -18.10 6.62 4.84
CA TRP A 273 -19.24 5.87 4.29
C TRP A 273 -19.31 4.42 4.81
N LEU A 274 -18.22 3.88 5.33
CA LEU A 274 -18.19 2.60 6.03
C LEU A 274 -17.30 2.72 7.27
N ILE A 275 -17.78 2.21 8.40
CA ILE A 275 -17.02 2.03 9.64
C ILE A 275 -17.13 0.56 10.02
N GLY A 276 -16.00 -0.15 9.97
CA GLY A 276 -15.87 -1.49 10.48
C GLY A 276 -15.63 -1.46 11.98
N VAL A 277 -16.30 -2.35 12.71
CA VAL A 277 -16.13 -2.48 14.16
C VAL A 277 -15.98 -3.95 14.52
N LEU A 278 -14.89 -4.31 15.18
CA LEU A 278 -14.74 -5.60 15.82
C LEU A 278 -14.88 -5.46 17.34
N ASP A 279 -15.97 -6.00 17.86
CA ASP A 279 -16.24 -6.13 19.29
C ASP A 279 -16.01 -7.57 19.76
N ARG A 280 -14.89 -7.78 20.46
CA ARG A 280 -14.53 -9.10 20.97
C ARG A 280 -15.13 -9.41 22.34
N GLU A 281 -15.75 -8.45 23.00
CA GLU A 281 -16.39 -8.67 24.29
C GLU A 281 -17.64 -9.55 24.12
N GLY A 282 -17.53 -10.81 24.56
CA GLY A 282 -18.68 -11.73 24.58
C GLY A 282 -18.98 -12.45 23.27
N GLY A 283 -18.14 -12.36 22.23
CA GLY A 283 -18.30 -13.24 21.06
C GLY A 283 -17.62 -12.88 19.73
N ASP A 284 -16.51 -12.14 19.70
CA ASP A 284 -15.76 -11.81 18.46
C ASP A 284 -16.66 -11.35 17.29
N GLN A 285 -17.49 -10.35 17.55
CA GLN A 285 -18.53 -9.87 16.65
C GLN A 285 -18.01 -8.73 15.79
N TYR A 286 -18.03 -8.95 14.47
CA TYR A 286 -17.83 -7.88 13.50
C TYR A 286 -19.15 -7.22 13.12
N MET A 287 -19.12 -5.91 12.94
CA MET A 287 -20.24 -5.08 12.52
C MET A 287 -19.77 -4.03 11.51
N SER A 288 -20.62 -3.74 10.54
CA SER A 288 -20.40 -2.69 9.56
C SER A 288 -21.47 -1.61 9.69
N PHE A 289 -21.07 -0.37 9.94
CA PHE A 289 -21.94 0.80 9.83
C PHE A 289 -21.70 1.43 8.46
N ILE A 290 -22.69 1.35 7.58
CA ILE A 290 -22.54 1.75 6.17
C ILE A 290 -23.60 2.77 5.77
N SER A 291 -23.19 3.74 4.96
CA SER A 291 -24.08 4.64 4.22
C SER A 291 -23.78 4.49 2.73
N THR A 292 -24.76 3.98 1.98
CA THR A 292 -24.64 3.79 0.52
C THR A 292 -25.21 4.96 -0.26
N ASP A 293 -25.86 5.93 0.39
CA ASP A 293 -26.41 7.12 -0.26
C ASP A 293 -25.42 8.31 -0.08
N PRO A 294 -24.82 8.83 -1.17
CA PRO A 294 -23.91 9.99 -1.12
C PRO A 294 -24.51 11.26 -0.48
N ASP A 295 -25.84 11.38 -0.44
CA ASP A 295 -26.53 12.49 0.20
C ASP A 295 -26.69 12.29 1.73
N GLU A 296 -26.52 11.06 2.23
CA GLU A 296 -26.60 10.69 3.66
C GLU A 296 -25.21 10.60 4.31
N ARG A 297 -24.40 11.65 4.15
CA ARG A 297 -22.98 11.69 4.55
C ARG A 297 -22.68 11.43 6.04
N GLY A 298 -23.67 11.65 6.90
CA GLY A 298 -23.55 11.46 8.35
C GLY A 298 -24.06 10.12 8.87
N ALA A 299 -24.76 9.34 8.04
CA ALA A 299 -25.56 8.21 8.53
C ALA A 299 -24.72 7.08 9.15
N ALA A 300 -23.59 6.72 8.53
CA ALA A 300 -22.68 5.71 9.06
C ALA A 300 -22.09 6.14 10.41
N VAL A 301 -21.65 7.40 10.52
CA VAL A 301 -21.06 7.98 11.73
C VAL A 301 -22.09 8.08 12.86
N GLU A 302 -23.31 8.51 12.56
CA GLU A 302 -24.39 8.57 13.55
C GLU A 302 -24.77 7.18 14.06
N ALA A 303 -24.89 6.19 13.18
CA ALA A 303 -25.18 4.81 13.56
C ALA A 303 -24.07 4.20 14.42
N PHE A 304 -22.79 4.43 14.05
CA PHE A 304 -21.64 4.03 14.85
C PHE A 304 -21.67 4.67 16.24
N MET A 305 -21.87 5.98 16.33
CA MET A 305 -21.89 6.68 17.62
C MET A 305 -23.06 6.27 18.51
N GLN A 306 -24.24 6.00 17.92
CA GLN A 306 -25.37 5.47 18.66
C GLN A 306 -25.02 4.11 19.31
N TRP A 307 -24.34 3.23 18.57
CA TRP A 307 -23.87 1.96 19.12
C TRP A 307 -22.76 2.16 20.15
N PHE A 308 -21.76 3.00 19.86
CA PHE A 308 -20.62 3.25 20.73
C PHE A 308 -21.06 3.78 22.10
N ALA A 309 -21.92 4.80 22.12
CA ALA A 309 -22.45 5.38 23.35
C ALA A 309 -23.24 4.37 24.19
N ALA A 310 -23.92 3.42 23.54
CA ALA A 310 -24.72 2.40 24.23
C ALA A 310 -23.92 1.21 24.73
N ASN A 311 -22.80 0.86 24.09
CA ASN A 311 -22.12 -0.43 24.30
C ASN A 311 -20.63 -0.31 24.68
N ALA A 312 -19.94 0.76 24.28
CA ALA A 312 -18.48 0.80 24.27
C ALA A 312 -17.84 2.06 24.88
N VAL A 313 -18.63 3.02 25.38
CA VAL A 313 -18.12 4.32 25.88
C VAL A 313 -17.01 4.21 26.95
N ASP A 314 -17.05 3.17 27.79
CA ASP A 314 -16.05 2.95 28.85
C ASP A 314 -14.85 2.10 28.39
N ARG A 315 -14.79 1.67 27.13
CA ARG A 315 -13.76 0.77 26.60
C ARG A 315 -12.76 1.53 25.75
N PRO A 316 -11.50 1.05 25.67
CA PRO A 316 -10.55 1.64 24.73
C PRO A 316 -10.99 1.41 23.29
N VAL A 317 -10.71 2.36 22.41
CA VAL A 317 -10.95 2.30 20.97
C VAL A 317 -9.61 2.25 20.26
N VAL A 318 -9.40 1.23 19.43
CA VAL A 318 -8.15 0.97 18.72
C VAL A 318 -8.34 1.21 17.23
N ALA A 319 -7.45 2.00 16.62
CA ALA A 319 -7.34 2.17 15.17
C ALA A 319 -5.85 2.25 14.78
N TYR A 320 -5.46 1.66 13.66
CA TYR A 320 -4.07 1.58 13.22
C TYR A 320 -3.70 2.85 12.48
N ASN A 321 -2.74 3.63 12.98
CA ASN A 321 -2.52 5.02 12.52
C ASN A 321 -3.70 5.97 12.83
N GLY A 322 -4.56 5.60 13.78
CA GLY A 322 -5.78 6.34 14.11
C GLY A 322 -5.54 7.78 14.56
N GLU A 323 -4.43 8.07 15.24
CA GLU A 323 -4.12 9.44 15.70
C GLU A 323 -3.86 10.40 14.54
N ASN A 324 -3.39 9.88 13.40
CA ASN A 324 -3.11 10.69 12.22
C ASN A 324 -4.24 10.64 11.17
N PHE A 325 -5.26 9.79 11.35
CA PHE A 325 -6.32 9.62 10.35
C PHE A 325 -7.70 9.43 11.00
N ASP A 326 -8.01 8.22 11.48
CA ASP A 326 -9.34 7.81 11.90
C ASP A 326 -9.95 8.74 12.96
N PHE A 327 -9.23 8.98 14.06
CA PHE A 327 -9.78 9.72 15.19
C PHE A 327 -10.04 11.20 14.87
N PRO A 328 -9.12 11.95 14.21
CA PRO A 328 -9.41 13.31 13.75
C PRO A 328 -10.58 13.40 12.76
N HIS A 329 -10.71 12.43 11.84
CA HIS A 329 -11.80 12.43 10.86
C HIS A 329 -13.14 12.10 11.50
N LEU A 330 -13.19 11.09 12.38
CA LEU A 330 -14.38 10.78 13.17
C LEU A 330 -14.79 11.98 14.04
N HIS A 331 -13.87 12.59 14.78
CA HIS A 331 -14.18 13.76 15.61
C HIS A 331 -14.85 14.88 14.79
N ARG A 332 -14.32 15.19 13.61
CA ARG A 332 -14.88 16.21 12.70
C ARG A 332 -16.30 15.84 12.25
N HIS A 333 -16.51 14.60 11.82
CA HIS A 333 -17.81 14.16 11.31
C HIS A 333 -18.84 14.04 12.43
N ILE A 334 -18.46 13.58 13.62
CA ILE A 334 -19.34 13.51 14.80
C ILE A 334 -19.82 14.92 15.18
N LYS A 335 -18.89 15.87 15.26
CA LYS A 335 -19.22 17.28 15.55
C LYS A 335 -20.19 17.88 14.52
N GLN A 336 -20.09 17.46 13.26
CA GLN A 336 -20.89 17.99 12.17
C GLN A 336 -22.28 17.34 12.07
N TYR A 337 -22.35 16.01 12.18
CA TYR A 337 -23.54 15.24 11.82
C TYR A 337 -24.32 14.71 13.03
N CYS A 338 -23.65 14.40 14.14
CA CYS A 338 -24.30 13.86 15.34
C CYS A 338 -23.70 14.46 16.64
N PRO A 339 -23.74 15.80 16.81
CA PRO A 339 -23.07 16.49 17.91
C PRO A 339 -23.58 16.10 19.30
N GLN A 340 -24.75 15.46 19.39
CA GLN A 340 -25.25 14.89 20.64
C GLN A 340 -24.35 13.80 21.25
N TYR A 341 -23.46 13.19 20.46
CA TYR A 341 -22.49 12.19 20.90
C TYR A 341 -21.06 12.72 21.03
N LEU A 342 -20.85 14.03 20.83
CA LEU A 342 -19.51 14.60 20.82
C LEU A 342 -18.79 14.45 22.16
N ASP A 343 -19.50 14.67 23.27
CA ASP A 343 -18.94 14.54 24.62
C ASP A 343 -18.49 13.09 24.92
N ASP A 344 -19.23 12.10 24.42
CA ASP A 344 -18.89 10.68 24.56
C ASP A 344 -17.61 10.35 23.77
N TRP A 345 -17.46 10.91 22.57
CA TRP A 345 -16.26 10.71 21.74
C TRP A 345 -15.03 11.44 22.29
N GLU A 346 -15.17 12.69 22.74
CA GLU A 346 -14.06 13.47 23.32
C GLU A 346 -13.50 12.83 24.61
N GLN A 347 -14.30 12.00 25.29
CA GLN A 347 -13.89 11.25 26.47
C GLN A 347 -13.41 9.82 26.16
N ALA A 348 -13.55 9.36 24.90
CA ALA A 348 -13.16 8.03 24.51
C ALA A 348 -11.65 7.81 24.72
N TRP A 349 -11.29 6.64 25.22
CA TRP A 349 -9.88 6.28 25.38
C TRP A 349 -9.34 5.69 24.08
N THR A 350 -8.70 6.51 23.26
CA THR A 350 -8.11 6.06 21.98
C THR A 350 -6.73 5.41 22.16
N ILE A 351 -6.44 4.44 21.31
CA ILE A 351 -5.15 3.76 21.23
C ILE A 351 -4.76 3.61 19.75
N ASP A 352 -3.56 4.05 19.42
CA ASP A 352 -2.93 3.81 18.12
C ASP A 352 -1.73 2.86 18.31
N PRO A 353 -1.84 1.59 17.86
CA PRO A 353 -0.76 0.61 17.99
C PRO A 353 0.50 0.99 17.22
N LEU A 354 0.36 1.68 16.08
CA LEU A 354 1.50 2.13 15.28
C LEU A 354 2.27 3.22 16.03
N LEU A 355 1.56 4.24 16.53
CA LEU A 355 2.16 5.29 17.36
C LEU A 355 2.81 4.70 18.61
N TRP A 356 2.13 3.76 19.27
CA TRP A 356 2.63 3.13 20.49
C TRP A 356 3.89 2.30 20.23
N ALA A 357 3.90 1.44 19.21
CA ALA A 357 5.03 0.55 18.94
C ALA A 357 6.23 1.34 18.39
N VAL A 358 6.00 2.12 17.33
CA VAL A 358 7.08 2.68 16.50
C VAL A 358 7.47 4.07 16.96
N THR A 359 6.51 5.00 17.03
CA THR A 359 6.81 6.41 17.34
C THR A 359 7.25 6.61 18.78
N LYS A 360 6.69 5.82 19.71
CA LYS A 360 7.08 5.81 21.12
C LYS A 360 8.19 4.78 21.45
N ASP A 361 8.74 4.10 20.44
CA ASP A 361 9.86 3.14 20.56
C ASP A 361 9.61 2.06 21.63
N ASN A 362 8.36 1.56 21.73
CA ASN A 362 8.01 0.50 22.67
C ASN A 362 8.09 -0.91 22.05
N ALA A 363 8.15 -1.03 20.72
CA ALA A 363 8.32 -2.31 20.06
C ALA A 363 8.90 -2.15 18.65
N THR A 364 9.57 -3.21 18.18
CA THR A 364 9.95 -3.35 16.78
C THR A 364 9.05 -4.38 16.11
N LEU A 365 8.39 -3.98 15.02
CA LEU A 365 7.46 -4.82 14.25
C LEU A 365 8.21 -5.57 13.14
N PRO A 366 7.72 -6.75 12.70
CA PRO A 366 8.41 -7.59 11.72
C PRO A 366 8.14 -7.20 10.25
N GLY A 367 7.27 -6.23 9.99
CA GLY A 367 6.86 -5.82 8.64
C GLY A 367 7.94 -5.06 7.87
N ARG A 368 7.92 -5.19 6.52
CA ARG A 368 8.84 -4.45 5.61
C ARG A 368 8.74 -2.93 5.76
N THR A 369 7.52 -2.49 6.00
CA THR A 369 7.21 -1.18 6.55
C THR A 369 6.40 -1.40 7.82
N ASN A 370 6.13 -0.32 8.55
CA ASN A 370 5.24 -0.36 9.70
C ASN A 370 3.77 -0.13 9.32
N LYS A 371 3.38 -0.37 8.06
CA LYS A 371 1.98 -0.37 7.68
C LYS A 371 1.33 -1.69 8.06
N LEU A 372 0.02 -1.67 8.32
CA LEU A 372 -0.75 -2.87 8.64
C LEU A 372 -0.60 -3.96 7.56
N GLU A 373 -0.68 -3.56 6.28
CA GLU A 373 -0.48 -4.40 5.08
C GLU A 373 0.88 -5.14 5.03
N ASP A 374 1.89 -4.65 5.75
CA ASP A 374 3.21 -5.28 5.81
C ASP A 374 3.46 -6.00 7.14
N VAL A 375 2.86 -5.53 8.23
CA VAL A 375 3.07 -6.07 9.59
C VAL A 375 2.22 -7.31 9.83
N ALA A 376 0.93 -7.29 9.46
CA ALA A 376 0.05 -8.42 9.72
C ALA A 376 0.51 -9.69 8.97
N PRO A 377 0.84 -9.66 7.65
CA PRO A 377 1.34 -10.85 6.97
C PRO A 377 2.71 -11.31 7.48
N ALA A 378 3.54 -10.39 7.98
CA ALA A 378 4.82 -10.75 8.59
C ALA A 378 4.67 -11.46 9.96
N LEU A 379 3.48 -11.40 10.55
CA LEU A 379 3.07 -12.14 11.75
C LEU A 379 2.22 -13.39 11.38
N ASP A 380 2.26 -13.82 10.12
CA ASP A 380 1.49 -14.95 9.57
C ASP A 380 -0.04 -14.72 9.51
N TRP A 381 -0.51 -13.47 9.40
CA TRP A 381 -1.90 -13.19 9.00
C TRP A 381 -2.12 -13.50 7.51
N GLU A 382 -3.14 -14.29 7.20
CA GLU A 382 -3.60 -14.50 5.83
C GLU A 382 -4.62 -13.40 5.47
N VAL A 383 -4.22 -12.50 4.58
CA VAL A 383 -5.04 -11.38 4.09
C VAL A 383 -6.22 -11.90 3.27
N ASP A 384 -7.41 -11.32 3.44
CA ASP A 384 -8.54 -11.61 2.55
C ASP A 384 -8.29 -10.99 1.16
N ASP A 385 -8.26 -11.82 0.11
CA ASP A 385 -8.01 -11.38 -1.26
C ASP A 385 -9.25 -10.71 -1.86
N THR A 386 -9.58 -9.54 -1.33
CA THR A 386 -10.58 -8.66 -1.91
C THR A 386 -10.05 -7.91 -3.12
N GLY A 387 -8.73 -7.80 -3.29
CA GLY A 387 -8.08 -7.01 -4.33
C GLY A 387 -8.28 -5.50 -4.26
N LEU A 388 -8.83 -5.04 -3.15
CA LEU A 388 -8.98 -3.62 -2.87
C LEU A 388 -7.72 -3.13 -2.14
N SER A 389 -7.40 -1.87 -2.39
CA SER A 389 -6.48 -1.07 -1.57
C SER A 389 -7.24 0.14 -1.10
N GLY A 390 -6.89 0.75 0.04
CA GLY A 390 -7.58 1.96 0.52
C GLY A 390 -7.66 3.08 -0.54
N ALA A 391 -6.64 3.20 -1.41
CA ALA A 391 -6.68 4.13 -2.54
C ALA A 391 -7.70 3.72 -3.64
N ALA A 392 -7.84 2.43 -3.92
CA ALA A 392 -8.87 1.92 -4.84
C ALA A 392 -10.29 2.09 -4.24
N VAL A 393 -10.44 1.83 -2.95
CA VAL A 393 -11.69 1.97 -2.19
C VAL A 393 -12.23 3.40 -2.30
N GLY A 394 -11.44 4.41 -1.91
CA GLY A 394 -11.88 5.80 -2.00
C GLY A 394 -12.20 6.25 -3.43
N ARG A 395 -11.43 5.79 -4.43
CA ARG A 395 -11.69 6.09 -5.85
C ARG A 395 -12.98 5.49 -6.37
N LEU A 396 -13.25 4.22 -6.05
CA LEU A 396 -14.47 3.55 -6.48
C LEU A 396 -15.69 4.27 -5.88
N PHE A 397 -15.60 4.66 -4.61
CA PHE A 397 -16.65 5.43 -3.97
C PHE A 397 -16.84 6.83 -4.58
N GLN A 398 -15.76 7.58 -4.86
CA GLN A 398 -15.86 8.86 -5.58
C GLN A 398 -16.55 8.72 -6.94
N ARG A 399 -16.16 7.71 -7.74
CA ARG A 399 -16.80 7.41 -9.03
C ARG A 399 -18.30 7.15 -8.88
N TYR A 400 -18.68 6.44 -7.82
CA TYR A 400 -20.07 6.20 -7.49
C TYR A 400 -20.78 7.50 -7.09
N MET A 401 -20.19 8.31 -6.21
CA MET A 401 -20.73 9.60 -5.80
C MET A 401 -20.99 10.54 -6.99
N ASP A 402 -20.08 10.58 -7.96
CA ASP A 402 -20.19 11.45 -9.13
C ASP A 402 -21.32 11.03 -10.09
N ASN A 403 -21.64 9.75 -10.13
CA ASN A 403 -22.70 9.21 -10.98
C ASN A 403 -23.37 7.98 -10.33
N PRO A 404 -24.26 8.14 -9.34
CA PRO A 404 -24.84 7.00 -8.62
C PRO A 404 -25.81 6.23 -9.53
N CYS A 405 -25.34 5.12 -10.11
CA CYS A 405 -26.13 4.31 -11.02
C CYS A 405 -25.65 2.85 -11.01
N PRO A 406 -26.42 1.89 -11.57
CA PRO A 406 -26.02 0.48 -11.57
C PRO A 406 -24.66 0.17 -12.21
N ALA A 407 -24.13 1.06 -13.07
CA ALA A 407 -22.84 0.87 -13.72
C ALA A 407 -21.64 1.32 -12.88
N THR A 408 -21.87 2.11 -11.83
CA THR A 408 -20.86 2.63 -10.90
C THR A 408 -21.06 2.15 -9.47
N GLU A 409 -22.19 1.47 -9.20
CA GLU A 409 -22.50 0.84 -7.93
C GLU A 409 -21.36 -0.06 -7.45
N LEU A 410 -20.99 0.07 -6.18
CA LEU A 410 -19.95 -0.73 -5.56
C LEU A 410 -20.47 -2.13 -5.26
N ASP A 411 -19.56 -3.12 -5.26
CA ASP A 411 -19.80 -4.36 -4.55
C ASP A 411 -19.66 -4.10 -3.04
N TRP A 412 -20.78 -3.73 -2.40
CA TRP A 412 -20.80 -3.36 -0.98
C TRP A 412 -20.32 -4.48 -0.06
N GLU A 413 -20.58 -5.75 -0.41
CA GLU A 413 -20.15 -6.88 0.41
C GLU A 413 -18.64 -7.10 0.30
N ARG A 414 -18.05 -6.91 -0.88
CA ARG A 414 -16.58 -6.91 -1.06
C ARG A 414 -15.91 -5.84 -0.21
N HIS A 415 -16.48 -4.64 -0.13
CA HIS A 415 -15.93 -3.56 0.68
C HIS A 415 -16.10 -3.82 2.19
N LYS A 416 -17.22 -4.42 2.62
CA LYS A 416 -17.39 -4.83 4.02
C LYS A 416 -16.38 -5.90 4.43
N ARG A 417 -16.06 -6.85 3.56
CA ARG A 417 -15.01 -7.86 3.79
C ARG A 417 -13.63 -7.23 3.88
N TYR A 418 -13.32 -6.28 3.01
CA TYR A 418 -12.05 -5.54 3.07
C TYR A 418 -11.88 -4.84 4.42
N CYS A 419 -12.89 -4.06 4.85
CA CYS A 419 -12.85 -3.39 6.15
C CYS A 419 -12.88 -4.38 7.34
N GLU A 420 -13.53 -5.55 7.18
CA GLU A 420 -13.48 -6.64 8.18
C GLU A 420 -12.08 -7.20 8.35
N ASP A 421 -11.36 -7.46 7.24
CA ASP A 421 -9.99 -7.94 7.27
C ASP A 421 -9.04 -6.91 7.91
N ASP A 422 -9.21 -5.62 7.62
CA ASP A 422 -8.42 -4.55 8.23
C ASP A 422 -8.62 -4.48 9.76
N VAL A 423 -9.86 -4.54 10.28
CA VAL A 423 -10.07 -4.55 11.75
C VAL A 423 -9.57 -5.84 12.42
N ARG A 424 -9.72 -6.99 11.75
CA ARG A 424 -9.27 -8.29 12.30
C ARG A 424 -7.76 -8.43 12.29
N SER A 425 -7.11 -8.05 11.19
CA SER A 425 -5.66 -8.03 11.08
C SER A 425 -5.04 -7.05 12.08
N MET A 426 -5.67 -5.89 12.29
CA MET A 426 -5.26 -4.95 13.34
C MET A 426 -5.39 -5.56 14.74
N ALA A 427 -6.49 -6.24 15.04
CA ALA A 427 -6.67 -6.90 16.33
C ALA A 427 -5.62 -7.99 16.57
N PHE A 428 -5.29 -8.74 15.52
CA PHE A 428 -4.21 -9.73 15.54
C PHE A 428 -2.83 -9.10 15.81
N VAL A 429 -2.49 -8.00 15.14
CA VAL A 429 -1.26 -7.23 15.41
C VAL A 429 -1.23 -6.69 16.83
N TYR A 430 -2.36 -6.16 17.33
CA TYR A 430 -2.47 -5.66 18.69
C TYR A 430 -2.20 -6.76 19.72
N ASP A 431 -2.76 -7.95 19.53
CA ASP A 431 -2.53 -9.09 20.40
C ASP A 431 -1.07 -9.54 20.34
N ALA A 432 -0.46 -9.62 19.15
CA ALA A 432 0.96 -9.95 19.01
C ALA A 432 1.86 -8.96 19.76
N ILE A 433 1.55 -7.65 19.71
CA ILE A 433 2.27 -6.63 20.49
C ILE A 433 2.08 -6.85 21.99
N LYS A 434 0.85 -7.16 22.43
CA LYS A 434 0.51 -7.35 23.85
C LYS A 434 1.14 -8.62 24.43
N GLU A 435 1.25 -9.68 23.63
CA GLU A 435 1.80 -10.98 24.04
C GLU A 435 3.33 -11.03 23.97
N ALA A 436 3.95 -10.17 23.15
CA ALA A 436 5.40 -10.07 23.04
C ALA A 436 6.03 -9.80 24.42
N SER A 437 6.83 -10.74 24.90
CA SER A 437 7.51 -10.61 26.17
C SER A 437 8.63 -9.56 26.07
N PRO A 438 8.78 -8.67 27.08
CA PRO A 438 9.95 -7.79 27.16
C PRO A 438 11.24 -8.59 27.05
N LEU A 439 12.16 -8.14 26.18
CA LEU A 439 13.50 -8.73 26.11
C LEU A 439 14.13 -8.75 27.51
N ALA A 440 14.42 -9.95 28.03
CA ALA A 440 15.09 -10.12 29.30
C ALA A 440 16.52 -9.54 29.22
N GLY A 441 16.70 -8.28 29.62
CA GLY A 441 18.03 -7.65 29.64
C GLY A 441 18.10 -6.14 29.41
N SER A 442 17.03 -5.44 29.01
CA SER A 442 17.03 -3.98 28.98
C SER A 442 16.80 -3.45 30.40
N GLY A 443 17.85 -3.52 31.22
CA GLY A 443 17.87 -3.02 32.58
C GLY A 443 17.43 -1.57 32.65
N ALA A 444 16.60 -1.30 33.66
CA ALA A 444 16.19 0.02 34.09
C ALA A 444 17.38 1.00 34.16
N ASP A 445 17.25 2.12 33.46
CA ASP A 445 17.89 3.38 33.88
C ASP A 445 16.82 4.48 33.87
N SER A 446 16.86 5.26 34.96
CA SER A 446 15.88 6.22 35.48
C SER A 446 15.41 7.35 34.55
N PRO A 447 14.27 8.01 34.89
CA PRO A 447 13.72 9.12 34.12
C PRO A 447 14.57 10.38 34.31
N ASN A 448 15.10 10.93 33.22
CA ASN A 448 15.48 12.33 33.16
C ASN A 448 14.54 13.04 32.19
N ALA A 449 13.75 13.94 32.78
CA ALA A 449 13.06 15.01 32.09
C ALA A 449 14.08 15.99 31.47
N ASP A 450 13.60 16.67 30.44
CA ASP A 450 14.13 17.87 29.82
C ASP A 450 15.36 17.69 28.90
N ASP A 451 15.08 17.51 27.61
CA ASP A 451 15.80 18.25 26.57
C ASP A 451 14.92 18.39 25.31
N GLU A 452 14.33 19.58 25.16
CA GLU A 452 13.81 20.09 23.90
C GLU A 452 14.99 20.35 22.94
N ASN A 453 15.21 19.46 21.97
CA ASN A 453 15.83 19.86 20.71
C ASN A 453 15.57 18.86 19.57
N SER A 454 14.60 19.22 18.72
CA SER A 454 14.70 19.22 17.25
C SER A 454 15.59 18.11 16.63
N ALA A 455 15.00 16.93 16.40
CA ALA A 455 15.47 15.98 15.40
C ALA A 455 14.44 15.92 14.27
N SER A 456 14.91 16.25 13.07
CA SER A 456 14.18 16.35 11.81
C SER A 456 13.38 15.09 11.51
N ALA A 457 12.06 15.25 11.42
CA ALA A 457 11.16 14.31 10.79
C ALA A 457 11.53 14.17 9.32
N ASP A 458 12.10 13.01 8.94
CA ASP A 458 12.02 12.57 7.55
C ASP A 458 10.54 12.28 7.29
N GLY A 459 9.93 13.16 6.50
CA GLY A 459 8.53 13.08 6.14
C GLY A 459 8.23 11.73 5.51
N THR A 460 7.38 10.96 6.17
CA THR A 460 6.68 9.84 5.55
C THR A 460 5.66 10.44 4.59
N ALA A 461 6.10 10.69 3.36
CA ALA A 461 5.18 10.74 2.24
C ALA A 461 4.50 9.37 2.18
N GLN A 462 3.20 9.39 2.45
CA GLN A 462 2.27 8.37 1.98
C GLN A 462 2.57 8.06 0.52
N GLY A 463 2.32 6.82 0.10
CA GLY A 463 2.25 6.50 -1.33
C GLY A 463 1.42 7.58 -2.00
N GLN A 464 1.99 8.22 -3.03
CA GLN A 464 1.43 9.41 -3.63
C GLN A 464 -0.03 9.16 -4.04
N LEU A 465 -0.95 9.70 -3.25
CA LEU A 465 -2.20 10.25 -3.73
C LEU A 465 -1.87 11.70 -4.03
N THR A 466 -1.42 11.96 -5.26
CA THR A 466 -1.42 13.33 -5.78
C THR A 466 -2.88 13.78 -5.78
N ASP A 467 -3.11 15.02 -5.34
CA ASP A 467 -4.39 15.71 -5.34
C ASP A 467 -5.29 15.28 -6.51
N PHE A 468 -6.55 14.94 -6.22
CA PHE A 468 -7.60 14.97 -7.23
C PHE A 468 -7.88 16.42 -7.64
#